data_AF-A0A5E4FP97-F1
#
_entry.id   AF-A0A5E4FP97-F1
#
_cell.length_a   1.000
_cell.length_b   1.000
_cell.length_c   1.000
_cell.angle_alpha   90.00
_cell.angle_beta   90.00
_cell.angle_gamma   90.00
#
_symmetry.space_group_name_H-M   'P 1'
#
loop_
_entity.id
_entity.type
_entity.pdbx_description
1 polymer ?
#
loop_
_entity_poly.entity_id
_entity_poly.type
_entity_poly.pdbx_seq_one_letter_code
_entity_poly.pdbx_strand_id
1 'polypeptide(L)'
;MGKKTPRSKGKPKSRTPPPAPPETETKTRNWLDLPREVTVSILSRLRAIDVLGSAQKVCMGWRNICKDPLIWRTVDMSNGDCDFGAYDLDKMCRHAVDRSRGNLVDINIEHNCTDDLLKHITDRCSGIRRLRLVYCYFTSVGRFYEVASRLLC
;
A
#
# COMPACT_ATOMS: atom_id res chain seq x y z
N MET A 1 -5.61 -86.64 -39.09
CA MET A 1 -5.39 -85.66 -38.00
C MET A 1 -5.28 -84.26 -38.61
N GLY A 2 -6.40 -83.53 -38.70
CA GLY A 2 -6.44 -82.16 -39.23
C GLY A 2 -6.50 -81.14 -38.09
N LYS A 3 -5.52 -80.23 -38.05
CA LYS A 3 -5.33 -79.21 -37.01
C LYS A 3 -6.44 -78.16 -37.05
N LYS A 4 -7.14 -77.92 -35.93
CA LYS A 4 -8.07 -76.78 -35.76
C LYS A 4 -7.25 -75.51 -35.49
N THR A 5 -7.43 -74.48 -36.31
CA THR A 5 -6.86 -73.13 -36.15
C THR A 5 -7.50 -72.37 -34.99
N PRO A 6 -6.76 -71.58 -34.18
CA PRO A 6 -7.36 -70.73 -33.17
C PRO A 6 -7.90 -69.43 -33.78
N ARG A 7 -9.09 -69.05 -33.31
CA ARG A 7 -9.85 -67.84 -33.65
C ARG A 7 -9.10 -66.58 -33.19
N SER A 8 -8.80 -65.65 -34.10
CA SER A 8 -8.19 -64.36 -33.75
C SER A 8 -9.16 -63.52 -32.89
N LYS A 9 -8.69 -63.04 -31.74
CA LYS A 9 -9.41 -62.05 -30.92
C LYS A 9 -9.05 -60.66 -31.42
N GLY A 10 -10.03 -59.93 -31.96
CA GLY A 10 -9.86 -58.55 -32.40
C GLY A 10 -9.46 -57.61 -31.26
N LYS A 11 -8.48 -56.74 -31.51
CA LYS A 11 -7.98 -55.73 -30.58
C LYS A 11 -9.05 -54.62 -30.41
N PRO A 12 -9.34 -54.13 -29.20
CA PRO A 12 -10.35 -53.09 -29.02
C PRO A 12 -9.84 -51.76 -29.61
N LYS A 13 -10.67 -51.09 -30.41
CA LYS A 13 -10.40 -49.76 -30.96
C LYS A 13 -10.41 -48.73 -29.83
N SER A 14 -9.29 -48.04 -29.61
CA SER A 14 -9.20 -46.92 -28.68
C SER A 14 -10.11 -45.79 -29.14
N ARG A 15 -11.06 -45.37 -28.29
CA ARG A 15 -11.84 -44.15 -28.52
C ARG A 15 -10.99 -42.97 -28.07
N THR A 16 -10.64 -42.07 -28.98
CA THR A 16 -10.03 -40.79 -28.65
C THR A 16 -11.07 -39.90 -27.93
N PRO A 17 -10.70 -39.17 -26.87
CA PRO A 17 -11.60 -38.22 -26.24
C PRO A 17 -11.86 -37.02 -27.18
N PRO A 18 -13.02 -36.37 -27.07
CA PRO A 18 -13.33 -35.17 -27.86
C PRO A 18 -12.34 -34.03 -27.52
N PRO A 19 -12.02 -33.15 -28.48
CA PRO A 19 -11.15 -32.01 -28.24
C PRO A 19 -11.76 -31.11 -27.17
N ALA A 20 -10.92 -30.65 -26.23
CA ALA A 20 -11.33 -29.71 -25.20
C ALA A 20 -11.87 -28.41 -25.85
N PRO A 21 -12.88 -27.77 -25.24
CA PRO A 21 -13.39 -26.49 -25.74
C PRO A 21 -12.26 -25.44 -25.80
N PRO A 22 -12.31 -24.49 -26.74
CA PRO A 22 -11.28 -23.47 -26.87
C PRO A 22 -11.18 -22.70 -25.56
N GLU A 23 -10.01 -22.78 -24.92
CA GLU A 23 -9.69 -21.96 -23.76
C GLU A 23 -9.81 -20.50 -24.18
N THR A 24 -10.86 -19.83 -23.72
CA THR A 24 -10.96 -18.39 -23.85
C THR A 24 -9.80 -17.80 -23.05
N GLU A 25 -8.78 -17.30 -23.74
CA GLU A 25 -7.67 -16.55 -23.14
C GLU A 25 -8.28 -15.42 -22.30
N THR A 26 -8.40 -15.66 -20.99
CA THR A 26 -8.71 -14.60 -20.05
C THR A 26 -7.47 -13.72 -20.03
N LYS A 27 -7.50 -12.64 -20.82
CA LYS A 27 -6.42 -11.65 -20.86
C LYS A 27 -6.29 -11.07 -19.46
N THR A 28 -5.42 -11.65 -18.65
CA THR A 28 -5.15 -11.19 -17.30
C THR A 28 -4.60 -9.77 -17.44
N ARG A 29 -5.30 -8.80 -16.83
CA ARG A 29 -4.86 -7.40 -16.84
C ARG A 29 -3.52 -7.35 -16.12
N ASN A 30 -2.46 -7.01 -16.85
CA ASN A 30 -1.14 -6.81 -16.25
C ASN A 30 -1.14 -5.48 -15.48
N TRP A 31 -1.37 -5.55 -14.17
CA TRP A 31 -1.33 -4.38 -13.28
C TRP A 31 0.07 -3.76 -13.17
N LEU A 32 1.11 -4.43 -13.70
CA LEU A 32 2.46 -3.88 -13.77
C LEU A 32 2.64 -2.85 -14.90
N ASP A 33 1.78 -2.86 -15.92
CA ASP A 33 1.85 -1.97 -17.07
C ASP A 33 0.99 -0.70 -16.92
N LEU A 34 0.63 -0.33 -15.67
CA LEU A 34 -0.11 0.90 -15.44
C LEU A 34 0.74 2.12 -15.83
N PRO A 35 0.16 3.11 -16.54
CA PRO A 35 0.83 4.39 -16.75
C PRO A 35 1.23 5.03 -15.41
N ARG A 36 2.38 5.69 -15.39
CA ARG A 36 2.97 6.27 -14.17
C ARG A 36 1.99 7.18 -13.45
N GLU A 37 1.25 7.98 -14.21
CA GLU A 37 0.28 8.97 -13.73
C GLU A 37 -0.87 8.28 -12.98
N VAL A 38 -1.34 7.14 -13.49
CA VAL A 38 -2.39 6.34 -12.85
C VAL A 38 -1.86 5.72 -11.56
N THR A 39 -0.64 5.18 -11.58
CA THR A 39 0.00 4.66 -10.36
C THR A 39 0.18 5.75 -9.29
N VAL A 40 0.65 6.95 -9.67
CA VAL A 40 0.74 8.10 -8.77
C VAL A 40 -0.63 8.45 -8.19
N SER A 41 -1.68 8.50 -9.02
CA SER A 41 -3.04 8.78 -8.55
C SER A 41 -3.58 7.72 -7.59
N ILE A 42 -3.23 6.45 -7.77
CA ILE A 42 -3.61 5.38 -6.84
C ILE A 42 -2.87 5.56 -5.53
N LEU A 43 -1.53 5.67 -5.58
CA LEU A 43 -0.67 5.79 -4.40
C LEU A 43 -1.01 7.04 -3.56
N SER A 44 -1.37 8.14 -4.19
CA SER A 44 -1.75 9.40 -3.51
C SER A 44 -3.08 9.31 -2.74
N ARG A 45 -3.86 8.24 -2.95
CA ARG A 45 -5.13 7.98 -2.24
C ARG A 45 -4.99 6.94 -1.14
N LEU A 46 -3.82 6.31 -1.01
CA LEU A 46 -3.54 5.32 0.02
C LEU A 46 -3.11 6.01 1.32
N ARG A 47 -3.38 5.35 2.45
CA ARG A 47 -2.85 5.79 3.73
C ARG A 47 -1.34 5.55 3.78
N ALA A 48 -0.65 6.30 4.64
CA ALA A 48 0.79 6.14 4.80
C ALA A 48 1.15 4.70 5.24
N ILE A 49 0.32 4.08 6.08
CA ILE A 49 0.48 2.69 6.50
C ILE A 49 0.44 1.74 5.31
N ASP A 50 -0.51 1.91 4.40
CA ASP A 50 -0.68 1.04 3.23
C ASP A 50 0.47 1.23 2.22
N VAL A 51 0.94 2.47 2.04
CA VAL A 51 2.08 2.78 1.16
C VAL A 51 3.37 2.13 1.69
N LEU A 52 3.64 2.27 3.00
CA LEU A 52 4.86 1.74 3.63
C LEU A 52 4.81 0.22 3.85
N GLY A 53 3.67 -0.29 4.28
CA GLY A 53 3.46 -1.69 4.61
C GLY A 53 3.34 -2.58 3.38
N SER A 54 2.74 -2.07 2.30
CA SER A 54 2.35 -2.87 1.14
C SER A 54 2.79 -2.29 -0.20
N ALA A 55 2.35 -1.08 -0.57
CA ALA A 55 2.45 -0.59 -1.94
C ALA A 55 3.89 -0.50 -2.47
N GLN A 56 4.83 -0.04 -1.64
CA GLN A 56 6.26 0.04 -2.02
C GLN A 56 6.97 -1.33 -2.17
N LYS A 57 6.29 -2.43 -1.85
CA LYS A 57 6.81 -3.80 -1.94
C LYS A 57 6.27 -4.56 -3.15
N VAL A 58 5.32 -3.99 -3.92
CA VAL A 58 4.71 -4.62 -5.09
C VAL A 58 5.71 -4.82 -6.22
N CYS A 59 6.34 -3.74 -6.69
CA CYS A 59 7.36 -3.78 -7.74
C CYS A 59 8.32 -2.59 -7.64
N MET A 60 9.40 -2.60 -8.44
CA MET A 60 10.40 -1.52 -8.44
C MET A 60 9.83 -0.18 -8.91
N GLY A 61 8.88 -0.18 -9.87
CA GLY A 61 8.22 1.05 -10.33
C GLY A 61 7.45 1.73 -9.21
N TRP A 62 6.59 0.99 -8.51
CA TRP A 62 5.83 1.51 -7.36
C TRP A 62 6.75 1.96 -6.24
N ARG A 63 7.80 1.19 -5.94
CA ARG A 63 8.82 1.55 -4.93
C ARG A 63 9.49 2.88 -5.27
N ASN A 64 9.82 3.13 -6.53
CA ASN A 64 10.44 4.38 -6.95
C ASN A 64 9.48 5.56 -6.85
N ILE A 65 8.21 5.38 -7.23
CA ILE A 65 7.19 6.43 -7.05
C ILE A 65 6.96 6.73 -5.56
N CYS A 66 6.92 5.71 -4.70
CA CYS A 66 6.77 5.90 -3.25
C CYS A 66 7.92 6.69 -2.59
N LYS A 67 9.05 6.91 -3.28
CA LYS A 67 10.15 7.77 -2.80
C LYS A 67 9.98 9.23 -3.21
N ASP A 68 9.07 9.53 -4.13
CA ASP A 68 8.78 10.89 -4.58
C ASP A 68 8.15 11.69 -3.43
N PRO A 69 8.76 12.82 -2.99
CA PRO A 69 8.23 13.62 -1.90
C PRO A 69 6.79 14.10 -2.11
N LEU A 70 6.35 14.25 -3.37
CA LEU A 70 5.01 14.73 -3.70
C LEU A 70 3.92 13.71 -3.35
N ILE A 71 4.25 12.42 -3.22
CA ILE A 71 3.32 11.40 -2.72
C ILE A 71 3.02 11.63 -1.23
N TRP A 72 3.94 12.26 -0.50
CA TRP A 72 3.87 12.46 0.95
C TRP A 72 3.39 13.86 1.34
N ARG A 73 2.69 14.56 0.43
CA ARG A 73 2.04 15.84 0.75
C ARG A 73 0.86 15.68 1.71
N THR A 74 0.22 14.52 1.67
CA THR A 74 -0.85 14.13 2.59
C THR A 74 -0.44 12.83 3.27
N VAL A 75 -0.44 12.83 4.60
CA VAL A 75 -0.07 11.67 5.42
C VAL A 75 -1.26 11.31 6.30
N ASP A 76 -1.87 10.17 6.03
CA ASP A 76 -2.91 9.60 6.89
C ASP A 76 -2.36 8.39 7.66
N MET A 77 -2.29 8.53 8.98
CA MET A 77 -1.86 7.52 9.95
C MET A 77 -3.05 6.94 10.73
N SER A 78 -4.27 7.04 10.21
CA SER A 78 -5.45 6.38 10.78
C SER A 78 -5.26 4.86 10.80
N ASN A 79 -5.60 4.23 11.93
CA ASN A 79 -5.36 2.80 12.10
C ASN A 79 -6.35 1.94 11.28
N GLY A 80 -7.56 2.43 10.97
CA GLY A 80 -8.56 1.65 10.23
C GLY A 80 -8.73 0.23 10.78
N ASP A 81 -8.89 -0.77 9.90
CA ASP A 81 -9.01 -2.19 10.26
C ASP A 81 -7.65 -2.91 10.46
N CYS A 82 -6.51 -2.19 10.49
CA CYS A 82 -5.23 -2.88 10.66
C CYS A 82 -4.99 -3.27 12.12
N ASP A 83 -4.49 -4.50 12.31
CA ASP A 83 -4.16 -5.07 13.62
C ASP A 83 -3.39 -4.07 14.48
N PHE A 84 -4.02 -3.65 15.59
CA PHE A 84 -3.44 -2.81 16.64
C PHE A 84 -2.23 -3.54 17.25
N GLY A 85 -1.07 -3.44 16.62
CA GLY A 85 0.18 -4.06 17.09
C GLY A 85 1.13 -4.54 16.00
N ALA A 86 0.70 -4.64 14.74
CA ALA A 86 1.58 -5.10 13.65
C ALA A 86 2.66 -4.07 13.26
N TYR A 87 2.41 -2.79 13.55
CA TYR A 87 3.25 -1.69 13.09
C TYR A 87 3.57 -0.68 14.19
N ASP A 88 4.80 -0.18 14.18
CA ASP A 88 5.22 0.96 15.00
C ASP A 88 4.79 2.25 14.31
N LEU A 89 3.61 2.76 14.68
CA LEU A 89 2.97 3.92 14.04
C LEU A 89 3.78 5.21 14.21
N ASP A 90 4.50 5.38 15.33
CA ASP A 90 5.40 6.52 15.52
C ASP A 90 6.54 6.48 14.49
N LYS A 91 7.23 5.35 14.35
CA LYS A 91 8.30 5.19 13.35
C LYS A 91 7.79 5.36 11.93
N MET A 92 6.62 4.81 11.62
CA MET A 92 6.02 4.97 10.29
C MET A 92 5.67 6.42 9.99
N CYS A 93 5.10 7.15 10.96
CA CYS A 93 4.78 8.55 10.82
C CYS A 93 6.06 9.38 10.58
N ARG A 94 7.11 9.20 11.39
CA ARG A 94 8.40 9.88 11.20
C ARG A 94 8.96 9.63 9.80
N HIS A 95 8.91 8.39 9.35
CA HIS A 95 9.41 8.00 8.03
C HIS A 95 8.60 8.63 6.89
N ALA A 96 7.28 8.72 7.03
CA ALA A 96 6.40 9.41 6.09
C ALA A 96 6.71 10.91 6.02
N VAL A 97 6.88 11.55 7.18
CA VAL A 97 7.26 12.96 7.31
C VAL A 97 8.62 13.22 6.65
N ASP A 98 9.62 12.38 6.90
CA ASP A 98 10.95 12.54 6.32
C ASP A 98 10.95 12.37 4.79
N ARG A 99 10.08 11.51 4.26
CA ARG A 99 9.90 11.37 2.81
C ARG A 99 9.28 12.59 2.16
N SER A 100 8.45 13.36 2.88
CA SER A 100 7.86 14.60 2.35
C SER A 100 8.90 15.67 2.02
N ARG A 101 10.10 15.61 2.62
CA ARG A 101 11.16 16.61 2.43
C ARG A 101 10.66 18.05 2.63
N GLY A 102 9.77 18.26 3.60
CA GLY A 102 9.18 19.56 3.90
C GLY A 102 7.94 19.92 3.07
N ASN A 103 7.52 19.07 2.13
CA ASN A 103 6.33 19.29 1.29
C ASN A 103 5.03 18.81 1.93
N LEU A 104 5.05 18.39 3.20
CA LEU A 104 3.85 17.96 3.92
C LEU A 104 2.87 19.13 4.08
N VAL A 105 1.63 18.91 3.67
CA VAL A 105 0.54 19.89 3.70
C VAL A 105 -0.57 19.45 4.65
N ASP A 106 -0.86 18.15 4.68
CA ASP A 106 -1.96 17.58 5.46
C ASP A 106 -1.47 16.34 6.21
N ILE A 107 -1.73 16.28 7.51
CA ILE A 107 -1.41 15.12 8.33
C ILE A 107 -2.55 14.78 9.29
N ASN A 108 -2.96 13.51 9.27
CA ASN A 108 -3.93 12.91 10.19
C ASN A 108 -3.23 11.86 11.06
N ILE A 109 -3.35 11.96 12.38
CA ILE A 109 -2.79 11.00 13.34
C ILE A 109 -3.89 10.59 14.32
N GLU A 110 -4.04 9.28 14.51
CA GLU A 110 -5.02 8.71 15.43
C GLU A 110 -4.32 7.84 16.48
N HIS A 111 -4.69 8.01 17.75
CA HIS A 111 -4.24 7.22 18.91
C HIS A 111 -2.74 7.26 19.28
N ASN A 112 -1.84 7.70 18.39
CA ASN A 112 -0.39 7.54 18.54
C ASN A 112 0.42 8.83 18.42
N CYS A 113 -0.20 9.99 18.62
CA CYS A 113 0.57 11.24 18.62
C CYS A 113 1.24 11.46 19.98
N THR A 114 2.57 11.34 20.00
CA THR A 114 3.38 11.79 21.12
C THR A 114 3.81 13.24 20.94
N ASP A 115 4.12 13.85 22.06
CA ASP A 115 4.71 15.17 22.21
C ASP A 115 6.02 15.33 21.40
N ASP A 116 6.81 14.25 21.25
CA ASP A 116 8.06 14.24 20.48
C ASP A 116 7.83 13.98 18.98
N LEU A 117 6.80 13.22 18.62
CA LEU A 117 6.38 13.05 17.23
C LEU A 117 5.89 14.38 16.66
N LEU A 118 5.09 15.11 17.44
CA LEU A 118 4.56 16.40 17.03
C LEU A 118 5.68 17.43 16.79
N LYS A 119 6.69 17.45 17.68
CA LYS A 119 7.88 18.28 17.51
C LYS A 119 8.68 17.90 16.26
N HIS A 120 8.84 16.60 15.99
CA HIS A 120 9.49 16.13 14.76
C HIS A 120 8.76 16.62 13.50
N ILE A 121 7.43 16.55 13.49
CA ILE A 121 6.62 17.03 12.37
C ILE A 121 6.85 18.52 12.13
N THR A 122 6.76 19.34 13.17
CA THR A 122 6.91 20.80 13.03
C THR A 122 8.33 21.27 12.73
N ASP A 123 9.36 20.53 13.18
CA ASP A 123 10.75 20.87 12.86
C ASP A 123 11.11 20.50 11.41
N ARG A 124 10.41 19.53 10.81
CA ARG A 124 10.70 19.04 9.44
C ARG A 124 9.83 19.69 8.37
N CYS A 125 8.66 20.20 8.74
CA CYS A 125 7.66 20.68 7.81
C CYS A 125 7.07 22.01 8.29
N SER A 126 7.43 23.10 7.61
CA SER A 126 6.85 24.43 7.85
C SER A 126 5.61 24.72 7.00
N GLY A 127 5.31 23.90 5.99
CA GLY A 127 4.21 24.11 5.05
C GLY A 127 2.88 23.43 5.40
N ILE A 128 2.73 22.92 6.63
CA ILE A 128 1.54 22.18 7.05
C ILE A 128 0.36 23.16 7.14
N ARG A 129 -0.73 22.81 6.45
CA ARG A 129 -1.99 23.59 6.44
C ARG A 129 -3.11 22.89 7.18
N ARG A 130 -3.01 21.57 7.36
CA ARG A 130 -4.00 20.76 8.09
C ARG A 130 -3.29 19.79 9.01
N LEU A 131 -3.61 19.88 10.29
CA LEU A 131 -3.19 18.94 11.33
C LEU A 131 -4.46 18.40 11.99
N ARG A 132 -4.70 17.10 11.86
CA ARG A 132 -5.82 16.40 12.52
C ARG A 132 -5.25 15.40 13.51
N LEU A 133 -5.69 15.53 14.76
CA LEU A 133 -5.26 14.70 15.88
C LEU A 133 -6.51 14.11 16.51
N VAL A 134 -6.64 12.78 16.49
CA VAL A 134 -7.82 12.07 17.00
C VAL A 134 -7.39 11.12 18.10
N TYR A 135 -8.07 11.14 19.25
CA TYR A 135 -7.74 10.32 20.43
C TYR A 135 -6.25 10.39 20.83
N CYS A 136 -5.63 11.56 20.67
CA CYS A 136 -4.25 11.81 21.05
C CYS A 136 -4.19 12.41 22.45
N TYR A 137 -3.40 11.81 23.33
CA TYR A 137 -3.21 12.29 24.70
C TYR A 137 -1.91 13.09 24.77
N PHE A 138 -2.02 14.42 24.80
CA PHE A 138 -0.86 15.29 25.02
C PHE A 138 -0.50 15.30 26.49
N THR A 139 0.78 15.12 26.79
CA THR A 139 1.28 15.22 28.17
C THR A 139 1.59 16.67 28.53
N SER A 140 1.84 17.54 27.55
CA SER A 140 2.06 18.96 27.75
C SER A 140 1.13 19.83 26.90
N VAL A 141 0.20 20.50 27.57
CA VAL A 141 -0.68 21.51 26.97
C VAL A 141 0.12 22.62 26.26
N GLY A 142 1.30 22.98 26.78
CA GLY A 142 2.16 24.02 26.21
C GLY A 142 2.72 23.69 24.83
N ARG A 143 3.04 22.41 24.56
CA ARG A 143 3.56 21.99 23.25
C ARG A 143 2.51 22.03 22.15
N PHE A 144 1.24 21.76 22.49
CA PHE A 144 0.16 21.92 21.53
C PHE A 144 0.00 23.38 21.08
N TYR A 145 0.09 24.34 22.01
CA TYR A 145 0.03 25.77 21.68
C TYR A 145 1.20 26.23 20.82
N GLU A 146 2.42 25.79 21.11
CA GLU A 146 3.59 26.11 20.28
C GLU A 146 3.39 25.62 18.83
N VAL A 147 2.90 24.39 18.67
CA VAL A 147 2.65 23.78 17.36
C VAL A 147 1.52 24.49 16.63
N ALA A 148 0.41 24.77 17.30
CA ALA A 148 -0.70 25.54 16.73
C ALA A 148 -0.27 26.92 16.26
N SER A 149 0.64 27.57 17.00
CA SER A 149 1.19 28.88 16.64
C SER A 149 2.01 28.83 15.33
N ARG A 150 2.70 27.72 15.06
CA ARG A 150 3.45 27.51 13.81
C ARG A 150 2.57 27.21 12.60
N LEU A 151 1.32 26.80 12.82
CA LEU A 151 0.33 26.54 11.75
C LEU A 151 -0.44 27.80 11.32
N LEU A 152 -0.33 28.89 12.09
CA LEU A 152 -1.05 30.16 11.87
C LEU A 152 -0.19 31.25 11.20
N CYS A 153 1.08 30.95 10.90
CA CYS A 153 2.02 31.83 10.20
C CYS A 153 2.22 31.35 8.75
#